data_AF-A0A2N1A5P2-F1
#
_entry.id   AF-A0A2N1A5P2-F1
#
_cell.length_a   1.000
_cell.length_b   1.000
_cell.length_c   1.000
_cell.angle_alpha   90.00
_cell.angle_beta   90.00
_cell.angle_gamma   90.00
#
_symmetry.space_group_name_H-M   'P 1'
#
loop_
_entity.id
_entity.type
_entity.pdbx_description
1 polymer ?
#
loop_
_entity_poly.entity_id
_entity_poly.type
_entity_poly.pdbx_seq_one_letter_code
_entity_poly.pdbx_strand_id
1 'polypeptide(L)'
;MKFKVTVASLALLMANNAWAQNEAYYTISEISVNADGALYGPFPVAISTDGEFIGTYSMKASLSSNVDIGLPFTFNRGCQYDDILCELDFFGSQTANQHSYENAYQAWRNAQSDADNGSYSSYMMGNTLLNGNDQAEGPFLPVNSSDIKTTDVTDIIGIERFVVGYASAPYEGANREFARRAYIKSESGTITSLLPDFMSSGGFSSAYKLQQVTYTNGEQKTLVIGAASRSYPRNTTEYFNDCYNSNEYDDRYDMNDLVRCPGFDTQAWAWDVTDIVNSDASPSELTGASLATTWLENNTTNQNSLTFSANAFDMNASGTAVGASTFQYNTDSEGARQRAIIMTPDANGIYEKPTELTAATAGVSDQEDSIYNTWALTISDAGIVTGNREFDIPKGRNKATEFFVYDSVSKIITLPFLDKKVATSKQRLENGGNYYISKSGANSRVYAANENGLMVGEVDDFDQVDPVYDGGPRSKTAFLFDNRKKQAWLMNDLICSQSGDVVTSPRLRIRTARVINDAGVVLVDGFEYATDDDYKYKVNAIPKAFKLTPNPAMSSPNDSPNCWESDLLKVHDEPYERQGGATFWLWLFALPLVFIRRFTR
;
A
#
# COMPACT_ATOMS: atom_id res chain seq x y z
N MET A 1 -30.32 12.23 70.64
CA MET A 1 -30.26 12.74 69.25
C MET A 1 -28.96 12.20 68.64
N LYS A 2 -29.06 11.48 67.52
CA LYS A 2 -28.01 10.59 66.98
C LYS A 2 -27.07 11.35 66.02
N PHE A 3 -25.77 11.22 66.23
CA PHE A 3 -24.76 11.49 65.20
C PHE A 3 -24.66 10.28 64.26
N LYS A 4 -25.02 10.44 62.97
CA LYS A 4 -24.80 9.44 61.91
C LYS A 4 -24.72 10.10 60.54
N VAL A 5 -23.62 10.79 60.27
CA VAL A 5 -23.09 11.17 58.93
C VAL A 5 -21.61 11.48 59.26
N THR A 6 -20.57 10.76 58.85
CA THR A 6 -20.06 10.50 57.50
C THR A 6 -18.91 9.47 57.63
N VAL A 7 -19.18 8.17 57.46
CA VAL A 7 -18.10 7.18 57.17
C VAL A 7 -18.28 6.63 55.75
N ALA A 8 -19.53 6.50 55.29
CA ALA A 8 -19.84 6.14 53.90
C ALA A 8 -19.36 7.20 52.88
N SER A 9 -19.44 8.49 53.21
CA SER A 9 -19.00 9.56 52.30
C SER A 9 -17.48 9.65 52.17
N LEU A 10 -16.74 9.33 53.24
CA LEU A 10 -15.28 9.28 53.21
C LEU A 10 -14.79 8.00 52.50
N ALA A 11 -15.51 6.89 52.63
CA ALA A 11 -15.24 5.66 51.87
C ALA A 11 -15.54 5.82 50.36
N LEU A 12 -16.59 6.56 49.97
CA LEU A 12 -16.89 6.90 48.57
C LEU A 12 -15.91 7.92 47.98
N LEU A 13 -15.32 8.80 48.80
CA LEU A 13 -14.27 9.73 48.37
C LEU A 13 -12.87 9.07 48.32
N MET A 14 -12.62 8.02 49.11
CA MET A 14 -11.36 7.26 49.06
C MET A 14 -11.37 6.08 48.08
N ALA A 15 -12.54 5.67 47.57
CA ALA A 15 -12.64 4.66 46.51
C ALA A 15 -12.45 5.23 45.08
N ASN A 16 -12.36 6.56 44.93
CA ASN A 16 -12.16 7.22 43.64
C ASN A 16 -10.71 7.66 43.35
N ASN A 17 -9.74 7.18 44.13
CA ASN A 17 -8.32 7.27 43.77
C ASN A 17 -7.83 5.95 43.15
N ALA A 18 -8.66 5.29 42.35
CA ALA A 18 -8.10 4.55 41.23
C ALA A 18 -7.46 5.62 40.36
N TRP A 19 -6.13 5.65 40.31
CA TRP A 19 -5.38 6.52 39.42
C TRP A 19 -6.04 6.41 38.05
N ALA A 20 -6.44 7.53 37.44
CA ALA A 20 -6.99 7.50 36.09
C ALA A 20 -5.91 6.87 35.20
N GLN A 21 -6.10 5.60 34.86
CA GLN A 21 -5.22 4.84 33.99
C GLN A 21 -5.91 4.87 32.63
N ASN A 22 -5.36 5.63 31.70
CA ASN A 22 -5.77 5.54 30.31
C ASN A 22 -4.84 4.53 29.66
N GLU A 23 -5.35 3.36 29.31
CA GLU A 23 -4.58 2.39 28.56
C GLU A 23 -4.38 2.86 27.11
N ALA A 24 -3.45 2.23 26.39
CA ALA A 24 -3.34 2.47 24.96
C ALA A 24 -4.57 1.95 24.22
N TYR A 25 -5.02 2.66 23.18
CA TYR A 25 -6.12 2.19 22.34
C TYR A 25 -5.76 0.89 21.60
N TYR A 26 -4.50 0.72 21.20
CA TYR A 26 -3.98 -0.51 20.64
C TYR A 26 -3.01 -1.20 21.59
N THR A 27 -3.21 -2.51 21.74
CA THR A 27 -2.15 -3.43 22.20
C THR A 27 -1.27 -3.83 21.00
N ILE A 28 0.02 -4.04 21.24
CA ILE A 28 1.02 -4.27 20.18
C ILE A 28 1.63 -5.66 20.36
N SER A 29 1.75 -6.40 19.26
CA SER A 29 2.58 -7.60 19.17
C SER A 29 3.44 -7.56 17.90
N GLU A 30 4.68 -8.01 17.98
CA GLU A 30 5.57 -8.10 16.82
C GLU A 30 5.12 -9.19 15.85
N ILE A 31 5.25 -8.93 14.55
CA ILE A 31 5.14 -9.92 13.48
C ILE A 31 6.56 -10.32 13.08
N SER A 32 6.95 -11.54 13.43
CA SER A 32 8.27 -12.08 13.11
C SER A 32 8.12 -13.19 12.07
N VAL A 33 8.79 -13.02 10.92
CA VAL A 33 8.90 -14.06 9.89
C VAL A 33 10.36 -14.33 9.58
N ASN A 34 10.65 -15.56 9.15
CA ASN A 34 11.93 -15.92 8.60
C ASN A 34 11.86 -15.95 7.07
N ALA A 35 12.51 -14.98 6.43
CA ALA A 35 12.64 -14.88 4.99
C ALA A 35 14.12 -14.92 4.61
N ASP A 36 14.64 -16.12 4.35
CA ASP A 36 16.06 -16.34 4.06
C ASP A 36 16.54 -15.47 2.88
N GLY A 37 17.51 -14.59 3.14
CA GLY A 37 18.10 -13.69 2.15
C GLY A 37 17.37 -12.37 1.95
N ALA A 38 16.25 -12.10 2.64
CA ALA A 38 15.62 -10.79 2.63
C ALA A 38 16.44 -9.75 3.43
N LEU A 39 16.45 -8.51 2.96
CA LEU A 39 17.06 -7.36 3.63
C LEU A 39 16.02 -6.35 4.12
N TYR A 40 14.79 -6.41 3.59
CA TYR A 40 13.69 -5.50 3.88
C TYR A 40 12.40 -6.27 4.13
N GLY A 41 11.57 -5.71 5.01
CA GLY A 41 10.34 -6.37 5.50
C GLY A 41 10.54 -7.04 6.86
N PRO A 42 9.58 -7.88 7.29
CA PRO A 42 8.36 -8.23 6.57
C PRO A 42 7.42 -7.04 6.34
N PHE A 43 6.77 -7.02 5.19
CA PHE A 43 5.68 -6.12 4.88
C PHE A 43 4.36 -6.89 5.01
N PRO A 44 3.49 -6.54 5.97
CA PRO A 44 2.19 -7.18 6.08
C PRO A 44 1.26 -6.75 4.95
N VAL A 45 0.54 -7.70 4.35
CA VAL A 45 -0.30 -7.46 3.16
C VAL A 45 -1.70 -8.02 3.28
N ALA A 46 -1.92 -8.99 4.17
CA ALA A 46 -3.24 -9.56 4.38
C ALA A 46 -3.44 -10.00 5.83
N ILE A 47 -4.71 -10.01 6.27
CA ILE A 47 -5.13 -10.54 7.57
C ILE A 47 -6.55 -11.11 7.44
N SER A 48 -6.81 -12.24 8.08
CA SER A 48 -8.15 -12.81 8.20
C SER A 48 -9.06 -11.98 9.13
N THR A 49 -10.37 -12.18 9.04
CA THR A 49 -11.35 -11.42 9.86
C THR A 49 -11.20 -11.71 11.35
N ASP A 50 -10.86 -12.96 11.71
CA ASP A 50 -10.52 -13.32 13.09
C ASP A 50 -9.16 -12.78 13.56
N GLY A 51 -8.32 -12.31 12.64
CA GLY A 51 -7.00 -11.76 12.92
C GLY A 51 -5.92 -12.80 13.24
N GLU A 52 -6.17 -14.10 13.07
CA GLU A 52 -5.23 -15.17 13.39
C GLU A 52 -4.28 -15.53 12.24
N PHE A 53 -4.72 -15.34 10.99
CA PHE A 53 -3.98 -15.69 9.79
C PHE A 53 -3.49 -14.42 9.09
N ILE A 54 -2.18 -14.30 8.90
CA ILE A 54 -1.53 -13.09 8.38
C ILE A 54 -0.71 -13.47 7.14
N GLY A 55 -0.85 -12.69 6.07
CA GLY A 55 0.02 -12.75 4.90
C GLY A 55 1.07 -11.64 4.95
N THR A 56 2.32 -11.97 4.66
CA THR A 56 3.43 -11.02 4.54
C THR A 56 4.29 -11.32 3.33
N TYR A 57 5.11 -10.35 2.94
CA TYR A 57 6.22 -10.62 2.05
C TYR A 57 7.45 -9.79 2.43
N SER A 58 8.62 -10.25 2.03
CA SER A 58 9.91 -9.61 2.29
C SER A 58 10.68 -9.44 0.99
N MET A 59 11.69 -8.56 1.00
CA MET A 59 12.41 -8.17 -0.21
C MET A 59 13.92 -8.18 -0.02
N LYS A 60 14.66 -8.51 -1.08
CA LYS A 60 16.13 -8.38 -1.11
C LYS A 60 16.62 -6.95 -1.29
N ALA A 61 15.82 -6.10 -1.91
CA ALA A 61 16.18 -4.73 -2.25
C ALA A 61 15.22 -3.72 -1.63
N SER A 62 15.71 -2.48 -1.45
CA SER A 62 14.95 -1.35 -0.91
C SER A 62 13.93 -0.84 -1.93
N LEU A 63 12.94 -1.63 -2.30
CA LEU A 63 11.90 -1.22 -3.24
C LEU A 63 10.70 -0.63 -2.51
N SER A 64 9.82 0.03 -3.27
CA SER A 64 8.50 0.36 -2.76
C SER A 64 7.80 -0.91 -2.30
N SER A 65 7.40 -0.91 -1.03
CA SER A 65 6.68 -1.96 -0.33
C SER A 65 5.31 -2.36 -0.89
N ASN A 66 5.00 -2.04 -2.15
CA ASN A 66 3.84 -2.56 -2.90
C ASN A 66 4.12 -2.72 -4.40
N VAL A 67 5.39 -2.77 -4.83
CA VAL A 67 5.73 -2.95 -6.24
C VAL A 67 5.15 -4.24 -6.80
N ASP A 68 4.69 -4.17 -8.04
CA ASP A 68 4.12 -5.29 -8.77
C ASP A 68 4.21 -5.06 -10.30
N ILE A 69 4.87 -5.98 -11.03
CA ILE A 69 5.04 -5.88 -12.50
C ILE A 69 3.72 -5.90 -13.27
N GLY A 70 2.68 -6.53 -12.72
CA GLY A 70 1.34 -6.54 -13.29
C GLY A 70 0.59 -5.23 -13.08
N LEU A 71 1.12 -4.34 -12.24
CA LEU A 71 0.54 -3.07 -11.84
C LEU A 71 1.47 -1.90 -12.21
N PRO A 72 1.46 -1.45 -13.48
CA PRO A 72 2.35 -0.39 -13.97
C PRO A 72 2.42 0.86 -13.09
N PHE A 73 1.29 1.29 -12.52
CA PHE A 73 1.23 2.44 -11.62
C PHE A 73 2.12 2.34 -10.37
N THR A 74 2.59 1.14 -10.02
CA THR A 74 3.45 0.92 -8.85
C THR A 74 4.92 1.22 -9.11
N PHE A 75 5.32 1.35 -10.38
CA PHE A 75 6.71 1.56 -10.79
C PHE A 75 6.92 2.58 -11.93
N ASN A 76 5.86 3.04 -12.61
CA ASN A 76 5.97 3.91 -13.79
C ASN A 76 6.34 5.37 -13.50
N ARG A 77 6.12 5.85 -12.28
CA ARG A 77 6.36 7.27 -11.95
C ARG A 77 7.82 7.65 -11.74
N GLY A 78 8.77 6.70 -11.85
CA GLY A 78 10.20 6.96 -11.69
C GLY A 78 10.56 7.61 -10.34
N CYS A 79 11.73 8.28 -10.30
CA CYS A 79 12.10 9.07 -9.11
C CYS A 79 11.42 10.41 -9.14
N GLN A 80 11.02 10.88 -7.98
CA GLN A 80 10.60 12.27 -7.81
C GLN A 80 11.57 13.09 -6.95
N TYR A 81 12.67 12.50 -6.47
CA TYR A 81 13.67 13.17 -5.63
C TYR A 81 14.82 13.75 -6.47
N ASP A 82 15.74 14.47 -5.84
CA ASP A 82 17.02 14.88 -6.43
C ASP A 82 17.83 13.66 -6.88
N ASP A 83 18.46 13.72 -8.06
CA ASP A 83 19.20 12.60 -8.66
C ASP A 83 20.19 11.94 -7.69
N ILE A 84 20.89 12.71 -6.86
CA ILE A 84 21.85 12.16 -5.88
C ILE A 84 21.12 11.38 -4.78
N LEU A 85 19.95 11.86 -4.36
CA LEU A 85 19.13 11.18 -3.35
C LEU A 85 18.40 9.98 -3.92
N CYS A 86 17.96 10.05 -5.16
CA CYS A 86 17.55 8.89 -5.91
C CYS A 86 18.67 7.85 -5.79
N GLU A 87 19.90 8.15 -6.24
CA GLU A 87 21.06 7.25 -6.13
C GLU A 87 21.40 6.78 -4.70
N LEU A 88 21.12 7.57 -3.65
CA LEU A 88 21.43 7.25 -2.24
C LEU A 88 20.37 6.41 -1.51
N ASP A 89 19.07 6.58 -1.79
CA ASP A 89 17.97 5.84 -1.11
C ASP A 89 18.03 4.33 -1.41
N PHE A 90 18.88 3.97 -2.37
CA PHE A 90 19.15 2.62 -2.86
C PHE A 90 20.66 2.38 -2.78
N PHE A 91 21.17 2.07 -1.58
CA PHE A 91 22.57 1.72 -1.36
C PHE A 91 22.99 0.52 -2.22
N GLY A 92 23.58 0.78 -3.38
CA GLY A 92 24.35 -0.19 -4.15
C GLY A 92 25.21 0.45 -5.25
N SER A 93 26.14 -0.33 -5.82
CA SER A 93 27.13 0.11 -6.82
C SER A 93 26.69 -0.25 -8.26
N GLN A 94 27.60 -0.18 -9.23
CA GLN A 94 27.36 -0.62 -10.62
C GLN A 94 27.91 -2.04 -10.83
N THR A 95 27.72 -2.93 -9.85
CA THR A 95 28.20 -4.31 -9.94
C THR A 95 27.06 -5.27 -9.65
N ALA A 96 27.11 -6.50 -10.18
CA ALA A 96 26.11 -7.54 -9.97
C ALA A 96 25.80 -7.88 -8.49
N ASN A 97 26.55 -7.31 -7.55
CA ASN A 97 26.45 -7.58 -6.12
C ASN A 97 25.88 -6.40 -5.31
N GLN A 98 25.65 -5.23 -5.92
CA GLN A 98 25.13 -4.03 -5.27
C GLN A 98 24.53 -3.13 -6.35
N HIS A 99 23.25 -2.72 -6.28
CA HIS A 99 22.56 -1.93 -7.32
C HIS A 99 22.18 -0.51 -6.87
N SER A 100 22.42 0.51 -7.71
CA SER A 100 22.02 1.92 -7.48
C SER A 100 20.57 2.23 -7.94
N TYR A 101 20.12 3.49 -7.87
CA TYR A 101 18.71 3.90 -8.08
C TYR A 101 18.14 3.64 -9.46
N GLU A 102 18.86 4.04 -10.52
CA GLU A 102 18.50 3.67 -11.89
C GLU A 102 18.43 2.14 -12.08
N ASN A 103 19.04 1.40 -11.15
CA ASN A 103 19.30 -0.02 -11.24
C ASN A 103 18.47 -0.89 -10.28
N ALA A 104 17.61 -0.42 -9.37
CA ALA A 104 16.90 -1.33 -8.44
C ALA A 104 15.59 -1.88 -9.01
N TYR A 105 14.74 -1.01 -9.56
CA TYR A 105 13.61 -1.44 -10.38
C TYR A 105 14.12 -2.14 -11.64
N GLN A 106 15.21 -1.65 -12.22
CA GLN A 106 15.86 -2.30 -13.33
C GLN A 106 16.44 -3.65 -12.90
N ALA A 107 17.21 -3.80 -11.83
CA ALA A 107 17.74 -5.09 -11.37
C ALA A 107 16.64 -6.08 -10.98
N TRP A 108 15.55 -5.62 -10.38
CA TRP A 108 14.39 -6.47 -10.15
C TRP A 108 13.74 -6.92 -11.48
N ARG A 109 13.60 -6.03 -12.47
CA ARG A 109 13.13 -6.37 -13.83
C ARG A 109 14.11 -7.29 -14.57
N ASN A 110 15.42 -7.00 -14.50
CA ASN A 110 16.50 -7.78 -15.09
C ASN A 110 16.56 -9.16 -14.46
N ALA A 111 16.34 -9.28 -13.15
CA ALA A 111 16.24 -10.58 -12.50
C ALA A 111 15.06 -11.40 -13.04
N GLN A 112 13.95 -10.75 -13.44
CA GLN A 112 12.88 -11.45 -14.18
C GLN A 112 13.31 -11.90 -15.58
N SER A 113 14.35 -11.28 -16.15
CA SER A 113 14.89 -11.58 -17.48
C SER A 113 16.08 -12.55 -17.49
N ASP A 114 16.99 -12.46 -16.51
CA ASP A 114 18.17 -13.31 -16.32
C ASP A 114 17.82 -14.77 -15.98
N ALA A 115 16.53 -15.03 -15.75
CA ALA A 115 15.94 -16.34 -15.64
C ALA A 115 16.30 -17.25 -16.83
N ASP A 116 16.45 -16.70 -18.05
CA ASP A 116 16.89 -17.38 -19.28
C ASP A 116 18.23 -18.13 -19.10
N ASN A 117 19.14 -17.60 -18.26
CA ASN A 117 20.52 -18.07 -18.13
C ASN A 117 20.74 -18.99 -16.91
N GLY A 118 19.68 -19.51 -16.30
CA GLY A 118 19.77 -20.39 -15.13
C GLY A 118 20.30 -19.69 -13.87
N SER A 119 20.32 -18.35 -13.86
CA SER A 119 20.87 -17.50 -12.78
C SER A 119 19.78 -16.68 -12.07
N TYR A 120 18.56 -17.22 -12.02
CA TYR A 120 17.42 -16.54 -11.38
C TYR A 120 17.63 -16.35 -9.88
N SER A 121 17.40 -15.12 -9.40
CA SER A 121 17.40 -14.81 -7.97
C SER A 121 16.04 -14.25 -7.56
N SER A 122 15.43 -14.86 -6.53
CA SER A 122 14.18 -14.35 -5.95
C SER A 122 14.43 -13.02 -5.25
N TYR A 123 13.65 -12.00 -5.56
CA TYR A 123 13.55 -10.68 -4.95
C TYR A 123 12.38 -10.55 -3.99
N MET A 124 11.34 -11.39 -4.12
CA MET A 124 10.17 -11.40 -3.24
C MET A 124 10.01 -12.77 -2.56
N MET A 125 9.95 -12.76 -1.24
CA MET A 125 9.68 -13.95 -0.43
C MET A 125 8.33 -13.79 0.26
N GLY A 126 7.39 -14.71 0.01
CA GLY A 126 6.09 -14.73 0.67
C GLY A 126 6.13 -15.59 1.93
N ASN A 127 5.48 -15.12 2.99
CA ASN A 127 5.31 -15.87 4.23
C ASN A 127 3.85 -15.72 4.71
N THR A 128 3.34 -16.76 5.36
CA THR A 128 2.10 -16.69 6.13
C THR A 128 2.36 -16.96 7.61
N LEU A 129 1.56 -16.38 8.49
CA LEU A 129 1.58 -16.72 9.91
C LEU A 129 0.20 -17.13 10.35
N LEU A 130 0.07 -18.36 10.88
CA LEU A 130 -1.15 -18.82 11.53
C LEU A 130 -0.91 -18.95 13.03
N ASN A 131 -1.64 -18.16 13.82
CA ASN A 131 -1.49 -18.14 15.28
C ASN A 131 -0.04 -17.89 15.73
N GLY A 132 0.68 -17.03 14.98
CA GLY A 132 2.07 -16.68 15.22
C GLY A 132 3.10 -17.69 14.69
N ASN A 133 2.67 -18.82 14.11
CA ASN A 133 3.57 -19.78 13.48
C ASN A 133 3.82 -19.38 12.03
N ASP A 134 5.06 -19.03 11.72
CA ASP A 134 5.51 -18.65 10.38
C ASP A 134 5.68 -19.86 9.45
N GLN A 135 5.23 -19.70 8.21
CA GLN A 135 5.41 -20.62 7.10
C GLN A 135 5.84 -19.85 5.86
N ALA A 136 7.00 -20.21 5.30
CA ALA A 136 7.41 -19.74 3.98
C ALA A 136 6.49 -20.32 2.90
N GLU A 137 6.09 -19.48 1.95
CA GLU A 137 5.30 -19.88 0.81
C GLU A 137 6.18 -20.41 -0.32
N GLY A 138 5.65 -21.36 -1.08
CA GLY A 138 6.38 -22.10 -2.12
C GLY A 138 5.43 -22.84 -3.06
N PRO A 139 4.54 -22.12 -3.78
CA PRO A 139 3.46 -22.75 -4.55
C PRO A 139 3.96 -23.52 -5.77
N PHE A 140 5.12 -23.16 -6.31
CA PHE A 140 5.69 -23.76 -7.52
C PHE A 140 7.15 -24.16 -7.31
N LEU A 141 7.60 -25.16 -8.08
CA LEU A 141 8.97 -25.63 -8.03
C LEU A 141 9.85 -24.85 -9.04
N PRO A 142 11.14 -24.67 -8.75
CA PRO A 142 11.85 -24.93 -7.48
C PRO A 142 11.61 -23.79 -6.48
N VAL A 143 11.33 -24.16 -5.23
CA VAL A 143 10.92 -23.26 -4.11
C VAL A 143 11.94 -22.14 -3.80
N ASN A 144 13.21 -22.31 -4.17
CA ASN A 144 14.29 -21.37 -3.84
C ASN A 144 14.67 -20.41 -4.98
N SER A 145 13.91 -20.44 -6.08
CA SER A 145 14.18 -19.67 -7.29
C SER A 145 12.87 -19.15 -7.91
N SER A 146 11.97 -18.68 -7.06
CA SER A 146 10.69 -18.06 -7.44
C SER A 146 10.49 -16.77 -6.65
N ASP A 147 10.05 -15.72 -7.32
CA ASP A 147 9.45 -14.56 -6.67
C ASP A 147 8.06 -14.94 -6.21
N ILE A 148 7.78 -14.78 -4.92
CA ILE A 148 6.50 -15.15 -4.33
C ILE A 148 5.96 -13.94 -3.59
N LYS A 149 4.70 -13.59 -3.86
CA LYS A 149 3.97 -12.58 -3.10
C LYS A 149 2.60 -13.13 -2.71
N THR A 150 2.36 -13.18 -1.41
CA THR A 150 1.03 -13.36 -0.84
C THR A 150 0.25 -12.06 -0.99
N THR A 151 -1.02 -12.12 -1.32
CA THR A 151 -1.85 -10.92 -1.51
C THR A 151 -3.10 -10.92 -0.64
N ASP A 152 -3.66 -12.10 -0.36
CA ASP A 152 -4.83 -12.23 0.52
C ASP A 152 -4.81 -13.56 1.28
N VAL A 153 -5.46 -13.57 2.43
CA VAL A 153 -5.63 -14.73 3.30
C VAL A 153 -7.04 -14.73 3.86
N THR A 154 -7.61 -15.92 4.10
CA THR A 154 -9.01 -16.05 4.49
C THR A 154 -9.19 -16.53 5.94
N ASP A 155 -10.39 -16.32 6.48
CA ASP A 155 -10.89 -17.17 7.55
C ASP A 155 -11.11 -18.60 7.05
N ILE A 156 -11.60 -19.47 7.94
CA ILE A 156 -12.08 -20.77 7.52
C ILE A 156 -13.29 -20.57 6.59
N ILE A 157 -13.15 -20.95 5.33
CA ILE A 157 -14.23 -20.97 4.35
C ILE A 157 -14.47 -22.43 3.97
N GLY A 158 -15.70 -22.90 4.14
CA GLY A 158 -15.98 -24.33 4.08
C GLY A 158 -15.34 -25.04 5.27
N ILE A 159 -14.18 -25.68 5.05
CA ILE A 159 -13.46 -26.48 6.05
C ILE A 159 -12.01 -26.04 6.31
N GLU A 160 -11.44 -25.16 5.49
CA GLU A 160 -10.02 -24.79 5.56
C GLU A 160 -9.82 -23.27 5.37
N ARG A 161 -8.63 -22.78 5.71
CA ARG A 161 -8.16 -21.45 5.31
C ARG A 161 -7.46 -21.52 3.97
N PHE A 162 -7.48 -20.41 3.25
CA PHE A 162 -6.80 -20.28 1.96
C PHE A 162 -5.88 -19.08 1.96
N VAL A 163 -4.77 -19.23 1.24
CA VAL A 163 -3.88 -18.15 0.85
C VAL A 163 -3.92 -18.03 -0.67
N VAL A 164 -3.99 -16.79 -1.15
CA VAL A 164 -3.86 -16.48 -2.57
C VAL A 164 -2.74 -15.49 -2.80
N GLY A 165 -2.20 -15.55 -4.00
CA GLY A 165 -1.16 -14.65 -4.43
C GLY A 165 -0.64 -15.05 -5.79
N TYR A 166 0.62 -14.74 -6.04
CA TYR A 166 1.28 -15.12 -7.28
C TYR A 166 2.72 -15.50 -7.04
N ALA A 167 3.25 -16.28 -7.97
CA ALA A 167 4.67 -16.61 -7.99
C ALA A 167 5.20 -16.72 -9.42
N SER A 168 6.51 -16.54 -9.61
CA SER A 168 7.21 -16.90 -10.85
C SER A 168 7.70 -18.34 -10.79
N ALA A 169 7.94 -18.95 -11.94
CA ALA A 169 8.71 -20.20 -12.04
C ALA A 169 9.92 -19.96 -12.94
N PRO A 170 11.10 -20.53 -12.61
CA PRO A 170 12.28 -20.38 -13.43
C PRO A 170 12.19 -21.25 -14.69
N TYR A 171 13.26 -21.20 -15.50
CA TYR A 171 13.36 -21.91 -16.76
C TYR A 171 13.66 -23.39 -16.52
N GLU A 172 12.80 -24.29 -17.01
CA GLU A 172 13.14 -25.71 -17.13
C GLU A 172 13.84 -25.93 -18.47
N GLY A 173 15.12 -26.31 -18.44
CA GLY A 173 15.87 -26.67 -19.65
C GLY A 173 15.96 -25.55 -20.71
N ALA A 174 16.12 -24.29 -20.28
CA ALA A 174 16.12 -23.08 -21.11
C ALA A 174 14.74 -22.65 -21.68
N ASN A 175 13.63 -23.22 -21.21
CA ASN A 175 12.28 -22.73 -21.49
C ASN A 175 11.59 -22.25 -20.22
N ARG A 176 11.04 -21.03 -20.25
CA ARG A 176 10.23 -20.51 -19.15
C ARG A 176 8.93 -21.31 -19.05
N GLU A 177 8.61 -21.86 -17.87
CA GLU A 177 7.29 -22.49 -17.69
C GLU A 177 6.18 -21.44 -17.70
N PHE A 178 6.41 -20.29 -17.05
CA PHE A 178 5.56 -19.09 -17.08
C PHE A 178 6.26 -17.88 -16.48
N ALA A 179 5.77 -16.69 -16.83
CA ALA A 179 6.32 -15.46 -16.28
C ALA A 179 5.94 -15.22 -14.83
N ARG A 180 4.66 -15.39 -14.59
CA ARG A 180 4.04 -15.28 -13.28
C ARG A 180 2.71 -16.00 -13.33
N ARG A 181 2.40 -16.73 -12.28
CA ARG A 181 1.17 -17.48 -12.17
C ARG A 181 0.54 -17.24 -10.81
N ALA A 182 -0.74 -16.92 -10.85
CA ALA A 182 -1.57 -16.84 -9.67
C ALA A 182 -1.78 -18.24 -9.08
N TYR A 183 -1.99 -18.30 -7.77
CA TYR A 183 -2.30 -19.55 -7.08
C TYR A 183 -3.35 -19.33 -6.00
N ILE A 184 -4.06 -20.40 -5.70
CA ILE A 184 -4.77 -20.60 -4.44
C ILE A 184 -4.16 -21.82 -3.77
N LYS A 185 -3.86 -21.68 -2.48
CA LYS A 185 -3.30 -22.76 -1.66
C LYS A 185 -4.14 -22.89 -0.40
N SER A 186 -4.52 -24.11 -0.08
CA SER A 186 -5.20 -24.43 1.16
C SER A 186 -4.21 -24.56 2.32
N GLU A 187 -4.68 -24.39 3.55
CA GLU A 187 -3.88 -24.61 4.76
C GLU A 187 -3.26 -26.02 4.81
N SER A 188 -3.97 -27.02 4.30
CA SER A 188 -3.48 -28.40 4.17
C SER A 188 -2.34 -28.58 3.15
N GLY A 189 -2.03 -27.54 2.36
CA GLY A 189 -0.93 -27.52 1.40
C GLY A 189 -1.32 -27.88 -0.02
N THR A 190 -2.61 -28.07 -0.31
CA THR A 190 -3.09 -28.32 -1.68
C THR A 190 -3.01 -27.02 -2.47
N ILE A 191 -2.35 -27.06 -3.62
CA ILE A 191 -2.14 -25.88 -4.47
C ILE A 191 -2.84 -26.08 -5.80
N THR A 192 -3.59 -25.08 -6.21
CA THR A 192 -4.15 -24.96 -7.56
C THR A 192 -3.56 -23.74 -8.25
N SER A 193 -3.00 -23.97 -9.43
CA SER A 193 -2.55 -22.92 -10.34
C SER A 193 -3.75 -22.23 -11.00
N LEU A 194 -3.76 -20.90 -10.99
CA LEU A 194 -4.83 -20.09 -11.55
C LEU A 194 -4.38 -19.51 -12.90
N LEU A 195 -4.88 -20.10 -13.99
CA LEU A 195 -4.40 -19.86 -15.34
C LEU A 195 -5.15 -18.71 -16.06
N PRO A 196 -4.46 -17.89 -16.86
CA PRO A 196 -5.11 -17.05 -17.87
C PRO A 196 -5.71 -17.91 -19.00
N ASP A 197 -6.51 -17.29 -19.87
CA ASP A 197 -6.90 -17.89 -21.16
C ASP A 197 -5.72 -17.89 -22.15
N PHE A 198 -4.89 -16.83 -22.12
CA PHE A 198 -3.72 -16.72 -22.97
C PHE A 198 -2.48 -17.37 -22.36
N MET A 199 -2.08 -18.52 -22.92
CA MET A 199 -1.02 -19.38 -22.38
C MET A 199 0.31 -19.33 -23.15
N SER A 200 0.47 -18.43 -24.14
CA SER A 200 1.75 -18.29 -24.85
C SER A 200 2.85 -17.82 -23.89
N SER A 201 4.05 -18.42 -23.98
CA SER A 201 5.15 -18.24 -23.02
C SER A 201 4.74 -18.51 -21.56
N GLY A 202 3.78 -19.42 -21.37
CA GLY A 202 3.25 -19.81 -20.06
C GLY A 202 2.20 -18.86 -19.48
N GLY A 203 1.89 -17.75 -20.16
CA GLY A 203 0.92 -16.76 -19.70
C GLY A 203 1.37 -15.96 -18.47
N PHE A 204 0.53 -15.01 -18.08
CA PHE A 204 0.71 -14.16 -16.91
C PHE A 204 -0.59 -14.09 -16.10
N SER A 205 -0.53 -14.34 -14.79
CA SER A 205 -1.65 -14.12 -13.88
C SER A 205 -1.20 -13.67 -12.50
N SER A 206 -2.05 -12.89 -11.83
CA SER A 206 -1.87 -12.43 -10.45
C SER A 206 -3.22 -12.43 -9.73
N ALA A 207 -3.32 -13.13 -8.60
CA ALA A 207 -4.49 -13.07 -7.72
C ALA A 207 -4.27 -11.98 -6.67
N TYR A 208 -5.33 -11.26 -6.32
CA TYR A 208 -5.28 -10.17 -5.33
C TYR A 208 -6.28 -10.36 -4.19
N LYS A 209 -7.46 -10.92 -4.44
CA LYS A 209 -8.53 -11.08 -3.43
C LYS A 209 -9.29 -12.39 -3.61
N LEU A 210 -9.65 -13.04 -2.52
CA LEU A 210 -10.61 -14.14 -2.49
C LEU A 210 -11.89 -13.67 -1.78
N GLN A 211 -13.04 -13.82 -2.44
CA GLN A 211 -14.33 -13.36 -1.91
C GLN A 211 -15.46 -14.36 -2.19
N GLN A 212 -16.30 -14.60 -1.18
CA GLN A 212 -17.59 -15.25 -1.40
C GLN A 212 -18.62 -14.21 -1.84
N VAL A 213 -19.27 -14.47 -2.96
CA VAL A 213 -20.26 -13.58 -3.58
C VAL A 213 -21.62 -14.24 -3.60
N THR A 214 -22.66 -13.45 -3.38
CA THR A 214 -24.06 -13.84 -3.59
C THR A 214 -24.70 -12.90 -4.60
N TYR A 215 -24.98 -13.41 -5.79
CA TYR A 215 -25.65 -12.62 -6.83
C TYR A 215 -27.13 -12.43 -6.53
N THR A 216 -27.76 -11.46 -7.20
CA THR A 216 -29.17 -11.12 -6.98
C THR A 216 -30.14 -12.26 -7.33
N ASN A 217 -29.74 -13.21 -8.18
CA ASN A 217 -30.49 -14.43 -8.49
C ASN A 217 -30.40 -15.50 -7.36
N GLY A 218 -29.61 -15.25 -6.31
CA GLY A 218 -29.39 -16.16 -5.18
C GLY A 218 -28.24 -17.16 -5.38
N GLU A 219 -27.57 -17.14 -6.54
CA GLU A 219 -26.39 -17.97 -6.80
C GLU A 219 -25.22 -17.51 -5.94
N GLN A 220 -24.58 -18.45 -5.25
CA GLN A 220 -23.38 -18.22 -4.46
C GLN A 220 -22.17 -18.79 -5.17
N LYS A 221 -21.11 -17.99 -5.23
CA LYS A 221 -19.80 -18.41 -5.75
C LYS A 221 -18.69 -17.97 -4.81
N THR A 222 -17.57 -18.66 -4.85
CA THR A 222 -16.32 -18.17 -4.27
C THR A 222 -15.39 -17.83 -5.42
N LEU A 223 -15.01 -16.56 -5.52
CA LEU A 223 -14.18 -16.06 -6.60
C LEU A 223 -12.81 -15.65 -6.06
N VAL A 224 -11.77 -16.00 -6.80
CA VAL A 224 -10.49 -15.30 -6.73
C VAL A 224 -10.46 -14.28 -7.85
N ILE A 225 -10.17 -13.03 -7.54
CA ILE A 225 -10.02 -11.96 -8.53
C ILE A 225 -8.59 -11.44 -8.59
N GLY A 226 -8.24 -10.89 -9.73
CA GLY A 226 -6.98 -10.18 -9.91
C GLY A 226 -6.79 -9.70 -11.34
N ALA A 227 -5.68 -10.08 -11.96
CA ALA A 227 -5.38 -9.76 -13.34
C ALA A 227 -4.72 -10.92 -14.08
N ALA A 228 -4.98 -11.02 -15.39
CA ALA A 228 -4.40 -12.07 -16.22
C ALA A 228 -4.18 -11.61 -17.67
N SER A 229 -3.23 -12.25 -18.36
CA SER A 229 -2.92 -11.97 -19.76
C SER A 229 -4.03 -12.46 -20.69
N ARG A 230 -4.33 -11.66 -21.71
CA ARG A 230 -5.23 -12.02 -22.81
C ARG A 230 -4.52 -12.13 -24.16
N SER A 231 -3.46 -11.38 -24.36
CA SER A 231 -2.67 -11.37 -25.59
C SER A 231 -1.29 -10.79 -25.31
N TYR A 232 -0.41 -10.90 -26.30
CA TYR A 232 0.75 -10.02 -26.34
C TYR A 232 0.30 -8.59 -26.70
N PRO A 233 0.96 -7.55 -26.14
CA PRO A 233 0.69 -6.18 -26.51
C PRO A 233 0.87 -6.03 -28.02
N ARG A 234 -0.12 -5.43 -28.70
CA ARG A 234 -0.09 -5.25 -30.17
C ARG A 234 0.12 -6.55 -30.96
N ASN A 235 -0.26 -7.69 -30.39
CA ASN A 235 -0.05 -9.01 -30.98
C ASN A 235 1.42 -9.31 -31.38
N THR A 236 2.40 -8.69 -30.71
CA THR A 236 3.84 -8.92 -30.98
C THR A 236 4.57 -9.44 -29.74
N THR A 237 5.42 -10.44 -29.92
CA THR A 237 6.30 -10.96 -28.87
C THR A 237 7.46 -10.01 -28.54
N GLU A 238 7.67 -8.95 -29.33
CA GLU A 238 8.76 -7.98 -29.13
C GLU A 238 8.71 -7.37 -27.72
N TYR A 239 7.56 -6.88 -27.27
CA TYR A 239 7.42 -6.28 -25.95
C TYR A 239 7.63 -7.28 -24.80
N PHE A 240 7.18 -8.52 -24.99
CA PHE A 240 7.49 -9.60 -24.05
C PHE A 240 8.99 -9.86 -23.98
N ASN A 241 9.65 -9.95 -25.14
CA ASN A 241 11.11 -10.15 -25.23
C ASN A 241 11.87 -8.95 -24.64
N ASP A 242 11.39 -7.73 -24.84
CA ASP A 242 12.00 -6.53 -24.25
C ASP A 242 11.91 -6.56 -22.72
N CYS A 243 10.77 -7.01 -22.17
CA CYS A 243 10.56 -7.07 -20.73
C CYS A 243 11.32 -8.23 -20.06
N TYR A 244 11.45 -9.38 -20.73
CA TYR A 244 11.91 -10.62 -20.10
C TYR A 244 13.10 -11.31 -20.77
N ASN A 245 13.54 -10.91 -21.96
CA ASN A 245 14.64 -11.55 -22.69
C ASN A 245 15.69 -10.52 -23.20
N SER A 246 15.68 -9.29 -22.67
CA SER A 246 16.61 -8.24 -23.08
C SER A 246 17.93 -8.34 -22.33
N ASN A 247 19.04 -8.03 -23.01
CA ASN A 247 20.37 -8.14 -22.39
C ASN A 247 20.57 -7.05 -21.32
N GLU A 248 21.47 -7.32 -20.36
CA GLU A 248 21.76 -6.44 -19.21
C GLU A 248 22.21 -5.01 -19.60
N TYR A 249 22.68 -4.81 -20.85
CA TYR A 249 23.30 -3.58 -21.33
C TYR A 249 22.45 -2.80 -22.36
N ASP A 250 21.21 -3.21 -22.62
CA ASP A 250 20.32 -2.55 -23.57
C ASP A 250 19.66 -1.31 -22.94
N ASP A 251 19.38 -0.29 -23.77
CA ASP A 251 18.90 1.06 -23.43
C ASP A 251 17.46 1.05 -22.88
N ARG A 252 17.22 0.28 -21.82
CA ARG A 252 15.98 0.19 -21.03
C ARG A 252 15.64 1.49 -20.28
N TYR A 253 16.48 2.52 -20.43
CA TYR A 253 16.34 3.85 -19.83
C TYR A 253 15.14 4.65 -20.37
N ASP A 254 14.56 4.26 -21.52
CA ASP A 254 13.47 4.98 -22.21
C ASP A 254 12.15 4.17 -22.33
N MET A 255 11.94 3.16 -21.48
CA MET A 255 10.80 2.25 -21.62
C MET A 255 9.45 2.90 -21.25
N ASN A 256 8.51 2.96 -22.20
CA ASN A 256 7.10 3.24 -21.92
C ASN A 256 6.50 2.12 -21.03
N ASP A 257 6.19 2.45 -19.77
CA ASP A 257 5.87 1.50 -18.69
C ASP A 257 4.58 0.70 -18.84
N LEU A 258 3.74 1.00 -19.85
CA LEU A 258 2.54 0.21 -20.13
C LEU A 258 2.74 -0.80 -21.26
N VAL A 259 3.50 -0.42 -22.29
CA VAL A 259 3.60 -1.22 -23.52
C VAL A 259 4.67 -2.30 -23.37
N ARG A 260 5.77 -2.00 -22.67
CA ARG A 260 6.89 -2.93 -22.59
C ARG A 260 6.77 -3.90 -21.43
N CYS A 261 6.45 -3.47 -20.21
CA CYS A 261 6.18 -4.36 -19.08
C CYS A 261 4.73 -4.19 -18.57
N PRO A 262 3.98 -5.27 -18.26
CA PRO A 262 4.43 -6.65 -18.07
C PRO A 262 4.66 -7.46 -19.35
N GLY A 263 4.65 -6.84 -20.55
CA GLY A 263 4.85 -7.57 -21.81
C GLY A 263 3.64 -8.41 -22.22
N PHE A 264 2.48 -8.13 -21.62
CA PHE A 264 1.18 -8.74 -21.87
C PHE A 264 0.08 -7.68 -21.81
N ASP A 265 -0.95 -7.83 -22.64
CA ASP A 265 -2.22 -7.14 -22.41
C ASP A 265 -2.92 -7.82 -21.23
N THR A 266 -3.09 -7.08 -20.14
CA THR A 266 -3.66 -7.59 -18.88
C THR A 266 -5.08 -7.10 -18.69
N GLN A 267 -5.95 -7.97 -18.19
CA GLN A 267 -7.35 -7.65 -17.91
C GLN A 267 -7.70 -8.08 -16.50
N ALA A 268 -8.67 -7.40 -15.89
CA ALA A 268 -9.17 -7.89 -14.61
C ALA A 268 -9.84 -9.24 -14.84
N TRP A 269 -9.53 -10.19 -13.96
CA TRP A 269 -9.79 -11.60 -14.18
C TRP A 269 -10.42 -12.23 -12.96
N ALA A 270 -11.21 -13.28 -13.16
CA ALA A 270 -11.81 -14.06 -12.09
C ALA A 270 -11.64 -15.57 -12.32
N TRP A 271 -11.40 -16.28 -11.23
CA TRP A 271 -11.39 -17.74 -11.16
C TRP A 271 -12.50 -18.19 -10.19
N ASP A 272 -13.40 -19.05 -10.66
CA ASP A 272 -14.44 -19.65 -9.83
C ASP A 272 -13.84 -20.84 -9.06
N VAL A 273 -13.56 -20.61 -7.78
CA VAL A 273 -12.92 -21.59 -6.88
C VAL A 273 -13.92 -22.26 -5.95
N THR A 274 -15.22 -22.17 -6.25
CA THR A 274 -16.30 -22.70 -5.40
C THR A 274 -16.08 -24.17 -5.06
N ASP A 275 -15.81 -25.00 -6.06
CA ASP A 275 -15.60 -26.45 -5.88
C ASP A 275 -14.30 -26.75 -5.09
N ILE A 276 -13.28 -25.89 -5.19
CA ILE A 276 -12.03 -26.04 -4.45
C ILE A 276 -12.26 -25.79 -2.96
N VAL A 277 -12.95 -24.69 -2.65
CA VAL A 277 -13.21 -24.27 -1.27
C VAL A 277 -14.19 -25.23 -0.57
N ASN A 278 -15.13 -25.80 -1.31
CA ASN A 278 -16.04 -26.82 -0.78
C ASN A 278 -15.44 -28.22 -0.72
N SER A 279 -14.18 -28.40 -1.17
CA SER A 279 -13.53 -29.72 -1.28
C SER A 279 -14.25 -30.71 -2.20
N ASP A 280 -15.04 -30.19 -3.14
CA ASP A 280 -15.71 -30.96 -4.18
C ASP A 280 -14.73 -31.29 -5.33
N ALA A 281 -13.68 -30.48 -5.51
CA ALA A 281 -12.61 -30.69 -6.47
C ALA A 281 -11.25 -30.19 -5.94
N SER A 282 -10.16 -30.76 -6.45
CA SER A 282 -8.78 -30.28 -6.17
C SER A 282 -7.95 -30.35 -7.45
N PRO A 283 -8.31 -29.57 -8.49
CA PRO A 283 -7.57 -29.56 -9.73
C PRO A 283 -6.18 -28.96 -9.51
N SER A 284 -5.17 -29.43 -10.24
CA SER A 284 -3.84 -28.81 -10.23
C SER A 284 -3.84 -27.45 -10.94
N GLU A 285 -4.75 -27.25 -11.89
CA GLU A 285 -4.88 -26.05 -12.70
C GLU A 285 -6.35 -25.66 -12.91
N LEU A 286 -6.64 -24.36 -12.89
CA LEU A 286 -7.97 -23.80 -13.10
C LEU A 286 -7.88 -22.59 -14.04
N THR A 287 -8.55 -22.65 -15.19
CA THR A 287 -8.65 -21.51 -16.11
C THR A 287 -9.77 -20.57 -15.67
N GLY A 288 -9.48 -19.27 -15.62
CA GLY A 288 -10.46 -18.24 -15.29
C GLY A 288 -11.07 -17.57 -16.53
N ALA A 289 -11.75 -16.45 -16.32
CA ALA A 289 -12.27 -15.60 -17.39
C ALA A 289 -12.07 -14.11 -17.08
N SER A 290 -12.06 -13.28 -18.13
CA SER A 290 -12.11 -11.82 -17.99
C SER A 290 -13.35 -11.44 -17.20
N LEU A 291 -13.18 -10.59 -16.18
CA LEU A 291 -14.27 -10.15 -15.34
C LEU A 291 -15.28 -9.35 -16.17
N ALA A 292 -14.79 -8.38 -16.95
CA ALA A 292 -15.59 -7.53 -17.84
C ALA A 292 -15.52 -7.95 -19.31
N THR A 293 -16.61 -7.72 -20.04
CA THR A 293 -16.72 -8.01 -21.48
C THR A 293 -16.05 -6.95 -22.36
N THR A 294 -16.01 -5.70 -21.88
CA THR A 294 -15.38 -4.54 -22.55
C THR A 294 -14.68 -3.66 -21.51
N TRP A 295 -13.85 -2.72 -21.95
CA TRP A 295 -13.06 -1.84 -21.08
C TRP A 295 -13.32 -0.36 -21.39
N LEU A 296 -12.65 0.57 -20.68
CA LEU A 296 -13.00 2.00 -20.67
C LEU A 296 -13.09 2.65 -22.07
N GLU A 297 -12.31 2.18 -23.05
CA GLU A 297 -12.52 2.51 -24.46
C GLU A 297 -13.00 1.29 -25.25
N ASN A 298 -13.99 1.48 -26.12
CA ASN A 298 -14.62 0.40 -26.86
C ASN A 298 -13.66 -0.18 -27.90
N ASN A 299 -13.25 -1.45 -27.75
CA ASN A 299 -12.53 -2.19 -28.79
C ASN A 299 -13.50 -2.73 -29.86
N THR A 300 -14.38 -1.88 -30.41
CA THR A 300 -15.43 -2.34 -31.35
C THR A 300 -15.03 -2.24 -32.81
N THR A 301 -13.92 -1.57 -33.14
CA THR A 301 -13.57 -1.28 -34.55
C THR A 301 -12.06 -1.34 -34.84
N ASN A 302 -11.38 -2.49 -34.62
CA ASN A 302 -10.06 -2.78 -35.23
C ASN A 302 -8.92 -1.84 -34.71
N GLN A 303 -7.63 -2.17 -34.54
CA GLN A 303 -6.70 -3.00 -35.30
C GLN A 303 -5.50 -3.28 -34.38
N ASN A 304 -5.08 -4.53 -34.18
CA ASN A 304 -3.72 -5.08 -33.90
C ASN A 304 -2.61 -4.26 -33.19
N SER A 305 -2.83 -3.09 -32.59
CA SER A 305 -1.77 -2.17 -32.09
C SER A 305 -2.10 -1.47 -30.77
N LEU A 306 -3.16 -1.87 -30.08
CA LEU A 306 -3.56 -1.28 -28.81
C LEU A 306 -3.04 -2.13 -27.65
N THR A 307 -2.53 -1.46 -26.61
CA THR A 307 -2.11 -2.08 -25.35
C THR A 307 -2.96 -1.58 -24.21
N PHE A 308 -3.30 -2.48 -23.28
CA PHE A 308 -4.18 -2.16 -22.17
C PHE A 308 -3.81 -2.93 -20.89
N SER A 309 -4.03 -2.31 -19.74
CA SER A 309 -3.98 -2.97 -18.44
C SER A 309 -5.25 -2.68 -17.65
N ALA A 310 -5.88 -3.74 -17.13
CA ALA A 310 -6.85 -3.64 -16.05
C ALA A 310 -6.65 -4.70 -14.98
N ASN A 311 -7.08 -4.35 -13.78
CA ASN A 311 -6.91 -5.13 -12.57
C ASN A 311 -8.14 -4.97 -11.66
N ALA A 312 -8.49 -6.02 -10.92
CA ALA A 312 -9.46 -5.97 -9.82
C ALA A 312 -8.74 -6.23 -8.50
N PHE A 313 -8.77 -5.28 -7.57
CA PHE A 313 -8.04 -5.39 -6.29
C PHE A 313 -8.92 -5.91 -5.17
N ASP A 314 -10.21 -5.61 -5.20
CA ASP A 314 -11.14 -5.98 -4.13
C ASP A 314 -12.57 -6.15 -4.67
N MET A 315 -13.40 -6.87 -3.91
CA MET A 315 -14.77 -7.22 -4.27
C MET A 315 -15.62 -7.37 -3.02
N ASN A 316 -16.83 -6.82 -3.05
CA ASN A 316 -17.78 -6.96 -1.95
C ASN A 316 -18.67 -8.21 -2.10
N ALA A 317 -19.49 -8.53 -1.10
CA ALA A 317 -20.32 -9.75 -1.09
C ALA A 317 -21.41 -9.77 -2.18
N SER A 318 -21.73 -8.63 -2.80
CA SER A 318 -22.64 -8.56 -3.96
C SER A 318 -21.96 -8.84 -5.31
N GLY A 319 -20.64 -9.05 -5.29
CA GLY A 319 -19.81 -9.21 -6.48
C GLY A 319 -19.40 -7.88 -7.14
N THR A 320 -19.70 -6.72 -6.56
CA THR A 320 -19.17 -5.46 -7.11
C THR A 320 -17.67 -5.39 -6.83
N ALA A 321 -16.87 -5.30 -7.89
CA ALA A 321 -15.41 -5.24 -7.82
C ALA A 321 -14.88 -3.83 -8.12
N VAL A 322 -13.72 -3.52 -7.58
CA VAL A 322 -13.00 -2.26 -7.82
C VAL A 322 -11.57 -2.50 -8.22
N GLY A 323 -10.99 -1.53 -8.92
CA GLY A 323 -9.60 -1.62 -9.31
C GLY A 323 -9.15 -0.45 -10.16
N ALA A 324 -8.36 -0.77 -11.17
CA ALA A 324 -7.79 0.21 -12.06
C ALA A 324 -7.73 -0.28 -13.50
N SER A 325 -7.85 0.64 -14.45
CA SER A 325 -7.81 0.39 -15.89
C SER A 325 -7.15 1.56 -16.60
N THR A 326 -6.34 1.32 -17.62
CA THR A 326 -5.91 2.40 -18.53
C THR A 326 -7.01 2.75 -19.53
N PHE A 327 -6.85 3.81 -20.33
CA PHE A 327 -7.52 3.87 -21.63
C PHE A 327 -6.67 3.15 -22.70
N GLN A 328 -7.13 3.06 -23.95
CA GLN A 328 -6.40 2.37 -25.02
C GLN A 328 -5.49 3.36 -25.73
N TYR A 329 -4.19 3.05 -25.84
CA TYR A 329 -3.25 3.98 -26.49
C TYR A 329 -2.29 3.30 -27.45
N ASN A 330 -2.09 3.98 -28.57
CA ASN A 330 -1.29 3.50 -29.70
C ASN A 330 0.19 3.90 -29.61
N THR A 331 0.58 4.92 -28.84
CA THR A 331 1.99 5.36 -28.69
C THR A 331 2.28 6.34 -27.55
N ASP A 332 1.27 6.94 -26.90
CA ASP A 332 1.50 8.16 -26.11
C ASP A 332 1.74 7.86 -24.62
N SER A 333 2.56 8.69 -23.96
CA SER A 333 2.91 8.59 -22.54
C SER A 333 1.70 8.74 -21.61
N GLU A 334 0.66 9.43 -22.06
CA GLU A 334 -0.63 9.54 -21.39
C GLU A 334 -1.32 8.18 -21.26
N GLY A 335 -0.96 7.21 -22.10
CA GLY A 335 -1.66 5.95 -22.15
C GLY A 335 -1.39 4.96 -21.05
N ALA A 336 -0.23 5.10 -20.41
CA ALA A 336 0.16 4.29 -19.28
C ALA A 336 -0.60 4.62 -17.99
N ARG A 337 -1.38 5.69 -18.01
CA ARG A 337 -2.02 6.24 -16.83
C ARG A 337 -3.25 5.43 -16.44
N GLN A 338 -3.25 4.94 -15.21
CA GLN A 338 -4.38 4.17 -14.71
C GLN A 338 -5.52 5.06 -14.21
N ARG A 339 -6.74 4.56 -14.34
CA ARG A 339 -7.98 5.17 -13.87
C ARG A 339 -8.71 4.24 -12.91
N ALA A 340 -9.21 4.80 -11.82
CA ALA A 340 -10.01 4.08 -10.85
C ALA A 340 -11.33 3.63 -11.50
N ILE A 341 -11.66 2.35 -11.37
CA ILE A 341 -12.88 1.77 -11.96
C ILE A 341 -13.71 0.99 -10.94
N ILE A 342 -15.01 0.91 -11.22
CA ILE A 342 -15.95 0.00 -10.59
C ILE A 342 -16.52 -0.95 -11.65
N MET A 343 -16.56 -2.24 -11.32
CA MET A 343 -17.12 -3.31 -12.13
C MET A 343 -18.32 -3.89 -11.39
N THR A 344 -19.53 -3.70 -11.91
CA THR A 344 -20.77 -4.16 -11.28
C THR A 344 -21.37 -5.30 -12.11
N PRO A 345 -21.67 -6.45 -11.49
CA PRO A 345 -22.32 -7.55 -12.20
C PRO A 345 -23.79 -7.27 -12.44
N ASP A 346 -24.35 -7.84 -13.51
CA ASP A 346 -25.78 -7.96 -13.71
C ASP A 346 -26.38 -9.07 -12.82
N ALA A 347 -27.68 -9.35 -13.00
CA ALA A 347 -28.38 -10.37 -12.21
C ALA A 347 -27.86 -11.81 -12.42
N ASN A 348 -27.11 -12.06 -13.50
CA ASN A 348 -26.53 -13.35 -13.84
C ASN A 348 -25.01 -13.40 -13.56
N GLY A 349 -24.45 -12.38 -12.89
CA GLY A 349 -23.02 -12.31 -12.62
C GLY A 349 -22.17 -11.88 -13.83
N ILE A 350 -22.78 -11.32 -14.88
CA ILE A 350 -22.07 -10.83 -16.07
C ILE A 350 -21.67 -9.37 -15.84
N TYR A 351 -20.39 -9.04 -16.05
CA TYR A 351 -19.93 -7.65 -15.97
C TYR A 351 -19.81 -7.06 -17.37
N GLU A 352 -20.51 -5.95 -17.58
CA GLU A 352 -20.38 -5.15 -18.79
C GLU A 352 -19.14 -4.23 -18.71
N LYS A 353 -19.20 -3.08 -19.38
CA LYS A 353 -18.16 -2.06 -19.35
C LYS A 353 -17.99 -1.51 -17.92
N PRO A 354 -16.77 -1.47 -17.36
CA PRO A 354 -16.50 -0.81 -16.09
C PRO A 354 -16.87 0.68 -16.12
N THR A 355 -17.27 1.21 -14.97
CA THR A 355 -17.50 2.64 -14.78
C THR A 355 -16.23 3.30 -14.25
N GLU A 356 -15.71 4.31 -14.95
CA GLU A 356 -14.63 5.15 -14.45
C GLU A 356 -15.11 6.06 -13.31
N LEU A 357 -14.33 6.16 -12.24
CA LEU A 357 -14.52 7.12 -11.16
C LEU A 357 -13.92 8.48 -11.52
N THR A 358 -14.48 9.16 -12.52
CA THR A 358 -14.05 10.50 -12.95
C THR A 358 -14.13 11.54 -11.83
N ALA A 359 -14.93 11.29 -10.78
CA ALA A 359 -14.95 12.14 -9.59
C ALA A 359 -13.59 12.14 -8.84
N ALA A 360 -12.76 11.10 -8.96
CA ALA A 360 -11.42 11.02 -8.34
C ALA A 360 -10.49 12.16 -8.77
N THR A 361 -10.68 12.69 -9.97
CA THR A 361 -9.92 13.82 -10.52
C THR A 361 -10.64 15.17 -10.36
N ALA A 362 -11.79 15.20 -9.67
CA ALA A 362 -12.54 16.43 -9.44
C ALA A 362 -11.68 17.49 -8.73
N GLY A 363 -11.85 18.75 -9.16
CA GLY A 363 -11.09 19.90 -8.64
C GLY A 363 -9.73 20.13 -9.30
N VAL A 364 -9.39 19.38 -10.35
CA VAL A 364 -8.17 19.55 -11.15
C VAL A 364 -8.55 20.10 -12.52
N SER A 365 -8.01 21.27 -12.90
CA SER A 365 -8.42 22.00 -14.11
C SER A 365 -7.95 21.37 -15.42
N ASP A 366 -6.94 20.50 -15.35
CA ASP A 366 -6.38 19.79 -16.48
C ASP A 366 -5.96 18.38 -16.02
N GLN A 367 -6.94 17.49 -15.86
CA GLN A 367 -6.71 16.18 -15.28
C GLN A 367 -5.79 15.30 -16.14
N GLU A 368 -5.82 15.50 -17.46
CA GLU A 368 -5.01 14.75 -18.43
C GLU A 368 -3.54 15.13 -18.32
N ASP A 369 -3.22 16.36 -17.90
CA ASP A 369 -1.83 16.77 -17.66
C ASP A 369 -1.41 16.68 -16.20
N SER A 370 -2.35 16.84 -15.26
CA SER A 370 -2.03 17.03 -13.84
C SER A 370 -2.08 15.74 -13.01
N ILE A 371 -2.92 14.77 -13.39
CA ILE A 371 -3.07 13.50 -12.67
C ILE A 371 -2.37 12.39 -13.45
N TYR A 372 -1.43 11.75 -12.78
CA TYR A 372 -0.70 10.61 -13.31
C TYR A 372 -1.57 9.36 -13.23
N ASN A 373 -1.82 8.82 -12.03
CA ASN A 373 -2.65 7.63 -11.84
C ASN A 373 -3.82 7.89 -10.89
N THR A 374 -4.93 7.17 -11.08
CA THR A 374 -5.94 6.94 -10.05
C THR A 374 -6.28 5.46 -9.98
N TRP A 375 -6.53 4.94 -8.79
CA TRP A 375 -6.92 3.55 -8.60
C TRP A 375 -7.83 3.39 -7.38
N ALA A 376 -8.82 2.51 -7.48
CA ALA A 376 -9.71 2.15 -6.38
C ALA A 376 -9.21 0.83 -5.75
N LEU A 377 -8.88 0.85 -4.46
CA LEU A 377 -8.25 -0.29 -3.77
C LEU A 377 -9.26 -1.21 -3.11
N THR A 378 -10.23 -0.65 -2.39
CA THR A 378 -11.16 -1.43 -1.55
C THR A 378 -12.59 -1.02 -1.76
N ILE A 379 -13.52 -1.93 -1.52
CA ILE A 379 -14.97 -1.70 -1.56
C ILE A 379 -15.68 -2.41 -0.42
N SER A 380 -16.51 -1.67 0.32
CA SER A 380 -17.36 -2.28 1.35
C SER A 380 -18.69 -2.80 0.81
N ASP A 381 -19.40 -3.62 1.57
CA ASP A 381 -20.77 -4.05 1.27
C ASP A 381 -21.76 -2.87 1.26
N ALA A 382 -21.46 -1.81 2.00
CA ALA A 382 -22.22 -0.55 1.93
C ALA A 382 -21.94 0.26 0.65
N GLY A 383 -21.05 -0.23 -0.23
CA GLY A 383 -20.68 0.43 -1.47
C GLY A 383 -19.73 1.62 -1.29
N ILE A 384 -18.97 1.66 -0.20
CA ILE A 384 -17.93 2.68 0.03
C ILE A 384 -16.65 2.21 -0.63
N VAL A 385 -16.21 2.94 -1.65
CA VAL A 385 -14.97 2.69 -2.39
C VAL A 385 -13.89 3.62 -1.88
N THR A 386 -12.70 3.09 -1.66
CA THR A 386 -11.54 3.86 -1.19
C THR A 386 -10.35 3.61 -2.09
N GLY A 387 -9.61 4.67 -2.39
CA GLY A 387 -8.54 4.62 -3.39
C GLY A 387 -7.62 5.82 -3.32
N ASN A 388 -6.74 5.93 -4.30
CA ASN A 388 -5.76 7.01 -4.36
C ASN A 388 -5.73 7.68 -5.72
N ARG A 389 -5.28 8.92 -5.73
CA ARG A 389 -4.89 9.69 -6.91
C ARG A 389 -3.49 10.22 -6.76
N GLU A 390 -2.78 10.30 -7.86
CA GLU A 390 -1.36 10.61 -7.90
C GLU A 390 -1.11 11.74 -8.90
N PHE A 391 -0.44 12.81 -8.47
CA PHE A 391 -0.18 13.97 -9.32
C PHE A 391 1.05 13.78 -10.21
N ASP A 392 0.99 14.22 -11.46
CA ASP A 392 2.20 14.35 -12.27
C ASP A 392 2.85 15.73 -12.08
N ILE A 393 2.04 16.79 -11.99
CA ILE A 393 2.54 18.16 -11.84
C ILE A 393 2.81 18.45 -10.35
N PRO A 394 3.95 19.08 -9.99
CA PRO A 394 4.23 19.45 -8.61
C PRO A 394 3.16 20.39 -8.02
N LYS A 395 2.47 19.90 -7.00
CA LYS A 395 1.56 20.66 -6.14
C LYS A 395 2.34 21.11 -4.91
N GLY A 396 2.55 22.42 -4.72
CA GLY A 396 3.31 22.93 -3.58
C GLY A 396 4.77 22.40 -3.47
N ARG A 397 5.41 22.10 -4.62
CA ARG A 397 6.73 21.45 -4.75
C ARG A 397 6.79 19.98 -4.30
N ASN A 398 5.66 19.29 -4.34
CA ASN A 398 5.58 17.84 -4.20
C ASN A 398 4.67 17.28 -5.29
N LYS A 399 5.04 16.16 -5.90
CA LYS A 399 4.07 15.40 -6.69
C LYS A 399 3.31 14.50 -5.70
N ALA A 400 2.20 14.99 -5.14
CA ALA A 400 1.55 14.31 -4.03
C ALA A 400 0.75 13.06 -4.45
N THR A 401 0.63 12.09 -3.53
CA THR A 401 -0.47 11.11 -3.54
C THR A 401 -1.54 11.59 -2.57
N GLU A 402 -2.81 11.50 -2.97
CA GLU A 402 -3.96 11.85 -2.15
C GLU A 402 -4.97 10.71 -2.16
N PHE A 403 -5.48 10.32 -1.00
CA PHE A 403 -6.52 9.31 -0.93
C PHE A 403 -7.92 9.93 -1.07
N PHE A 404 -8.84 9.16 -1.65
CA PHE A 404 -10.24 9.54 -1.82
C PHE A 404 -11.16 8.47 -1.24
N VAL A 405 -12.38 8.91 -0.90
CA VAL A 405 -13.50 8.06 -0.51
C VAL A 405 -14.67 8.38 -1.43
N TYR A 406 -15.18 7.38 -2.13
CA TYR A 406 -16.31 7.45 -3.04
C TYR A 406 -17.46 6.59 -2.52
N ASP A 407 -18.63 7.18 -2.40
CA ASP A 407 -19.86 6.45 -2.09
C ASP A 407 -20.57 6.09 -3.40
N SER A 408 -20.62 4.80 -3.72
CA SER A 408 -21.22 4.30 -4.96
C SER A 408 -22.74 4.43 -5.00
N VAL A 409 -23.41 4.64 -3.87
CA VAL A 409 -24.86 4.87 -3.80
C VAL A 409 -25.15 6.35 -4.04
N SER A 410 -24.53 7.26 -3.28
CA SER A 410 -24.77 8.70 -3.43
C SER A 410 -24.01 9.33 -4.60
N LYS A 411 -23.04 8.62 -5.18
CA LYS A 411 -22.13 9.07 -6.24
C LYS A 411 -21.27 10.28 -5.83
N ILE A 412 -21.08 10.48 -4.53
CA ILE A 412 -20.27 11.58 -3.96
C ILE A 412 -18.87 11.08 -3.68
N ILE A 413 -17.88 11.90 -4.03
CA ILE A 413 -16.49 11.70 -3.64
C ILE A 413 -16.04 12.74 -2.62
N THR A 414 -15.17 12.32 -1.71
CA THR A 414 -14.50 13.19 -0.74
C THR A 414 -13.01 12.91 -0.74
N LEU A 415 -12.21 13.95 -0.46
CA LEU A 415 -10.75 13.89 -0.34
C LEU A 415 -10.39 14.32 1.09
N PRO A 416 -10.38 13.39 2.06
CA PRO A 416 -10.39 13.78 3.48
C PRO A 416 -9.18 14.62 3.87
N PHE A 417 -7.97 14.26 3.40
CA PHE A 417 -6.72 14.98 3.73
C PHE A 417 -6.19 15.87 2.61
N LEU A 418 -7.06 16.34 1.71
CA LEU A 418 -6.68 17.27 0.64
C LEU A 418 -5.93 18.49 1.19
N ASP A 419 -4.65 18.61 0.85
CA ASP A 419 -3.76 19.69 1.32
C ASP A 419 -3.76 19.88 2.85
N LYS A 420 -3.97 18.80 3.61
CA LYS A 420 -3.97 18.82 5.08
C LYS A 420 -2.74 18.13 5.63
N LYS A 421 -2.19 18.71 6.70
CA LYS A 421 -1.12 18.13 7.50
C LYS A 421 -1.27 18.58 8.96
N VAL A 422 -0.81 17.76 9.91
CA VAL A 422 -0.63 18.21 11.31
C VAL A 422 0.44 19.30 11.39
N ALA A 423 0.21 20.33 12.21
CA ALA A 423 1.13 21.46 12.37
C ALA A 423 2.17 21.22 13.47
N THR A 424 1.81 20.46 14.50
CA THR A 424 2.69 20.09 15.61
C THR A 424 2.49 18.64 16.00
N SER A 425 3.42 18.09 16.76
CA SER A 425 3.42 16.69 17.17
C SER A 425 2.27 16.32 18.14
N LYS A 426 1.76 17.31 18.88
CA LYS A 426 0.61 17.18 19.80
C LYS A 426 -0.76 17.28 19.12
N GLN A 427 -0.81 17.58 17.82
CA GLN A 427 -2.07 17.76 17.10
C GLN A 427 -2.56 16.43 16.50
N ARG A 428 -3.88 16.23 16.58
CA ARG A 428 -4.57 15.11 15.92
C ARG A 428 -4.90 15.50 14.48
N LEU A 429 -4.90 14.51 13.59
CA LEU A 429 -5.00 14.72 12.15
C LEU A 429 -6.40 15.23 11.74
N GLU A 430 -7.49 14.71 12.34
CA GLU A 430 -8.85 15.28 12.26
C GLU A 430 -9.68 14.96 13.52
N ASN A 431 -10.12 15.98 14.27
CA ASN A 431 -11.07 15.80 15.38
C ASN A 431 -12.03 16.99 15.51
N GLY A 432 -12.90 17.19 14.53
CA GLY A 432 -13.97 18.21 14.62
C GLY A 432 -13.52 19.67 14.78
N GLY A 433 -12.26 20.02 14.42
CA GLY A 433 -11.70 21.36 14.60
C GLY A 433 -10.38 21.61 13.86
N ASN A 434 -10.02 22.89 13.77
CA ASN A 434 -8.94 23.54 12.96
C ASN A 434 -7.48 23.14 13.32
N TYR A 435 -7.21 21.88 13.68
CA TYR A 435 -5.89 21.43 14.12
C TYR A 435 -4.99 20.89 12.98
N TYR A 436 -5.27 21.31 11.75
CA TYR A 436 -4.43 21.04 10.59
C TYR A 436 -3.92 22.36 10.01
N ILE A 437 -2.75 22.31 9.39
CA ILE A 437 -2.31 23.36 8.48
C ILE A 437 -2.69 22.99 7.06
N SER A 438 -3.11 23.99 6.29
CA SER A 438 -3.18 23.84 4.84
C SER A 438 -1.76 23.82 4.29
N LYS A 439 -1.37 22.69 3.72
CA LYS A 439 -0.09 22.51 3.04
C LYS A 439 -0.35 21.91 1.67
N SER A 440 -0.21 22.76 0.65
CA SER A 440 -0.32 22.33 -0.74
C SER A 440 0.65 21.19 -1.03
N GLY A 441 0.13 20.08 -1.54
CA GLY A 441 0.91 18.88 -1.86
C GLY A 441 1.37 18.09 -0.64
N ALA A 442 0.57 18.07 0.44
CA ALA A 442 0.75 17.10 1.51
C ALA A 442 0.39 15.69 1.00
N ASN A 443 1.22 14.68 1.30
CA ASN A 443 0.90 13.30 0.94
C ASN A 443 -0.12 12.69 1.88
N SER A 444 -1.05 11.94 1.31
CA SER A 444 -1.92 11.00 2.00
C SER A 444 -2.18 9.80 1.10
N ARG A 445 -1.79 8.61 1.56
CA ARG A 445 -2.00 7.36 0.82
C ARG A 445 -2.73 6.38 1.69
N VAL A 446 -3.84 5.83 1.20
CA VAL A 446 -4.59 4.76 1.85
C VAL A 446 -4.12 3.41 1.30
N TYR A 447 -4.06 2.41 2.17
CA TYR A 447 -3.69 1.04 1.81
C TYR A 447 -4.84 0.05 2.00
N ALA A 448 -5.68 0.23 3.02
CA ALA A 448 -6.82 -0.63 3.28
C ALA A 448 -7.98 0.10 3.97
N ALA A 449 -9.18 -0.47 3.83
CA ALA A 449 -10.39 -0.09 4.54
C ALA A 449 -11.17 -1.34 4.95
N ASN A 450 -11.96 -1.25 6.01
CA ASN A 450 -12.83 -2.34 6.48
C ASN A 450 -14.32 -2.02 6.31
N GLU A 451 -15.19 -2.99 6.58
CA GLU A 451 -16.65 -2.85 6.46
C GLU A 451 -17.23 -1.79 7.41
N ASN A 452 -16.54 -1.55 8.52
CA ASN A 452 -16.88 -0.53 9.50
C ASN A 452 -16.50 0.90 9.05
N GLY A 453 -15.95 1.09 7.86
CA GLY A 453 -15.55 2.39 7.34
C GLY A 453 -14.32 2.98 8.06
N LEU A 454 -13.52 2.13 8.72
CA LEU A 454 -12.19 2.50 9.18
C LEU A 454 -11.19 2.29 8.04
N MET A 455 -10.29 3.25 7.86
CA MET A 455 -9.32 3.28 6.78
C MET A 455 -7.94 3.53 7.36
N VAL A 456 -6.94 2.85 6.81
CA VAL A 456 -5.55 2.95 7.28
C VAL A 456 -4.61 3.24 6.14
N GLY A 457 -3.57 3.99 6.45
CA GLY A 457 -2.63 4.47 5.45
C GLY A 457 -1.44 5.20 6.05
N GLU A 458 -0.84 6.07 5.24
CA GLU A 458 0.27 6.93 5.65
C GLU A 458 0.08 8.38 5.16
N VAL A 459 0.68 9.31 5.91
CA VAL A 459 0.73 10.75 5.61
C VAL A 459 2.14 11.30 5.87
N ASP A 460 2.43 12.51 5.39
CA ASP A 460 3.68 13.20 5.75
C ASP A 460 3.76 13.45 7.28
N ASP A 461 4.91 13.12 7.90
CA ASP A 461 5.17 13.35 9.33
C ASP A 461 5.22 14.86 9.66
N PHE A 462 4.93 15.26 10.90
CA PHE A 462 4.63 16.65 11.30
C PHE A 462 5.74 17.67 10.97
N ASP A 463 7.01 17.23 10.98
CA ASP A 463 8.20 18.04 10.71
C ASP A 463 8.54 18.15 9.21
N GLN A 464 7.92 17.34 8.35
CA GLN A 464 8.26 17.24 6.93
C GLN A 464 7.65 18.34 6.06
N VAL A 465 8.41 19.40 5.77
CA VAL A 465 7.94 20.55 4.96
C VAL A 465 8.74 20.78 3.68
N ASP A 466 9.83 20.04 3.51
CA ASP A 466 10.81 20.22 2.46
C ASP A 466 10.26 19.84 1.08
N PRO A 467 10.76 20.45 -0.01
CA PRO A 467 10.42 20.02 -1.37
C PRO A 467 10.73 18.53 -1.57
N VAL A 468 9.81 17.83 -2.23
CA VAL A 468 10.02 16.44 -2.66
C VAL A 468 10.54 16.44 -4.10
N TYR A 469 9.85 17.17 -4.97
CA TYR A 469 10.24 17.35 -6.37
C TYR A 469 11.57 18.09 -6.45
N ASP A 470 12.57 17.50 -7.11
CA ASP A 470 13.97 17.94 -7.14
C ASP A 470 14.55 18.15 -5.72
N GLY A 471 14.06 17.37 -4.75
CA GLY A 471 14.36 17.51 -3.34
C GLY A 471 14.50 16.17 -2.63
N GLY A 472 14.21 16.12 -1.34
CA GLY A 472 14.44 14.92 -0.52
C GLY A 472 13.18 14.11 -0.19
N PRO A 473 13.33 12.83 0.16
CA PRO A 473 12.23 12.04 0.68
C PRO A 473 11.69 12.64 1.98
N ARG A 474 10.36 12.65 2.11
CA ARG A 474 9.68 13.04 3.35
C ARG A 474 9.41 11.80 4.20
N SER A 475 9.71 11.89 5.49
CA SER A 475 9.28 10.88 6.46
C SER A 475 7.76 10.73 6.49
N LYS A 476 7.28 9.52 6.76
CA LYS A 476 5.85 9.19 6.81
C LYS A 476 5.45 8.72 8.20
N THR A 477 4.18 8.90 8.51
CA THR A 477 3.55 8.34 9.70
C THR A 477 2.18 7.74 9.37
N ALA A 478 1.81 6.67 10.07
CA ALA A 478 0.58 5.96 9.79
C ALA A 478 -0.63 6.68 10.38
N PHE A 479 -1.78 6.56 9.71
CA PHE A 479 -3.05 7.09 10.21
C PHE A 479 -4.13 6.01 10.32
N LEU A 480 -5.12 6.28 11.18
CA LEU A 480 -6.42 5.64 11.24
C LEU A 480 -7.49 6.70 10.98
N PHE A 481 -8.35 6.49 9.99
CA PHE A 481 -9.45 7.40 9.62
C PHE A 481 -10.79 6.69 9.77
N ASP A 482 -11.74 7.33 10.46
CA ASP A 482 -13.14 6.89 10.57
C ASP A 482 -13.98 7.72 9.60
N ASN A 483 -14.41 7.08 8.50
CA ASN A 483 -15.19 7.72 7.46
C ASN A 483 -16.62 8.11 7.92
N ARG A 484 -17.17 7.44 8.93
CA ARG A 484 -18.51 7.73 9.46
C ARG A 484 -18.49 8.97 10.34
N LYS A 485 -17.47 9.09 11.20
CA LYS A 485 -17.31 10.22 12.12
C LYS A 485 -16.53 11.39 11.52
N LYS A 486 -15.85 11.18 10.38
CA LYS A 486 -14.92 12.15 9.78
C LYS A 486 -13.84 12.58 10.77
N GLN A 487 -13.23 11.57 11.41
CA GLN A 487 -12.16 11.74 12.40
C GLN A 487 -10.94 10.95 11.98
N ALA A 488 -9.75 11.45 12.31
CA ALA A 488 -8.47 10.86 11.98
C ALA A 488 -7.48 10.99 13.12
N TRP A 489 -6.71 9.92 13.33
CA TRP A 489 -5.69 9.82 14.36
C TRP A 489 -4.38 9.36 13.75
N LEU A 490 -3.26 9.87 14.26
CA LEU A 490 -1.96 9.28 13.99
C LEU A 490 -1.84 7.99 14.81
N MET A 491 -1.43 6.89 14.18
CA MET A 491 -1.38 5.61 14.89
C MET A 491 -0.35 5.59 16.01
N ASN A 492 0.70 6.41 15.91
CA ASN A 492 1.65 6.61 17.00
C ASN A 492 0.96 7.12 18.28
N ASP A 493 -0.08 7.95 18.20
CA ASP A 493 -0.81 8.42 19.39
C ASP A 493 -1.71 7.34 20.02
N LEU A 494 -1.95 6.25 19.30
CA LEU A 494 -2.89 5.19 19.73
C LEU A 494 -2.20 4.05 20.48
N ILE A 495 -0.88 4.12 20.67
CA ILE A 495 -0.07 3.10 21.34
C ILE A 495 0.53 3.55 22.68
N CYS A 496 0.27 4.79 23.09
CA CYS A 496 0.71 5.32 24.38
C CYS A 496 -0.28 5.06 25.49
N SER A 497 0.23 4.89 26.71
CA SER A 497 -0.59 4.70 27.91
C SER A 497 -0.26 5.77 28.95
N GLN A 498 -1.17 5.99 29.89
CA GLN A 498 -1.03 6.96 30.96
C GLN A 498 -1.38 6.31 32.29
N SER A 499 -0.50 6.49 33.28
CA SER A 499 -0.75 6.09 34.67
C SER A 499 -0.56 7.31 35.57
N GLY A 500 -1.67 7.88 36.05
CA GLY A 500 -1.64 9.19 36.73
C GLY A 500 -1.28 10.30 35.74
N ASP A 501 -0.31 11.13 36.10
CA ASP A 501 0.16 12.22 35.23
C ASP A 501 1.33 11.81 34.31
N VAL A 502 1.70 10.52 34.32
CA VAL A 502 2.85 10.01 33.54
C VAL A 502 2.36 9.30 32.29
N VAL A 503 2.66 9.88 31.12
CA VAL A 503 2.44 9.25 29.81
C VAL A 503 3.67 8.45 29.44
N THR A 504 3.45 7.17 29.11
CA THR A 504 4.49 6.22 28.67
C THR A 504 4.34 5.96 27.19
N SER A 505 5.41 6.25 26.44
CA SER A 505 5.52 5.91 25.03
C SER A 505 6.36 4.64 24.85
N PRO A 506 5.90 3.65 24.06
CA PRO A 506 6.80 2.60 23.61
C PRO A 506 7.87 3.22 22.70
N ARG A 507 9.07 2.62 22.66
CA ARG A 507 10.19 3.03 21.79
C ARG A 507 9.97 2.59 20.33
N LEU A 508 8.76 2.85 19.84
CA LEU A 508 8.27 2.42 18.53
C LEU A 508 7.80 3.63 17.73
N ARG A 509 8.09 3.64 16.43
CA ARG A 509 7.50 4.59 15.47
C ARG A 509 6.86 3.83 14.33
N ILE A 510 5.54 3.94 14.25
CA ILE A 510 4.75 3.38 13.17
C ILE A 510 4.83 4.33 11.97
N ARG A 511 5.29 3.80 10.84
CA ARG A 511 5.48 4.55 9.60
C ARG A 511 4.29 4.39 8.67
N THR A 512 3.84 3.16 8.49
CA THR A 512 2.82 2.81 7.49
C THR A 512 1.87 1.76 8.06
N ALA A 513 0.58 1.95 7.83
CA ALA A 513 -0.44 0.96 8.15
C ALA A 513 -1.03 0.42 6.85
N ARG A 514 -0.98 -0.90 6.69
CA ARG A 514 -1.20 -1.56 5.38
C ARG A 514 -2.51 -2.29 5.29
N VAL A 515 -2.94 -2.89 6.39
CA VAL A 515 -4.08 -3.82 6.41
C VAL A 515 -4.91 -3.53 7.64
N ILE A 516 -6.23 -3.61 7.52
CA ILE A 516 -7.17 -3.54 8.63
C ILE A 516 -8.28 -4.57 8.42
N ASN A 517 -8.64 -5.34 9.45
CA ASN A 517 -9.81 -6.22 9.40
C ASN A 517 -11.05 -5.56 10.02
N ASP A 518 -12.18 -6.25 9.95
CA ASP A 518 -13.46 -5.72 10.46
C ASP A 518 -13.50 -5.55 11.98
N ALA A 519 -12.71 -6.34 12.72
CA ALA A 519 -12.51 -6.17 14.15
C ALA A 519 -11.66 -4.92 14.50
N GLY A 520 -11.09 -4.24 13.51
CA GLY A 520 -10.23 -3.07 13.69
C GLY A 520 -8.79 -3.42 14.06
N VAL A 521 -8.38 -4.68 13.90
CA VAL A 521 -6.97 -5.09 14.02
C VAL A 521 -6.23 -4.55 12.81
N VAL A 522 -5.11 -3.87 13.06
CA VAL A 522 -4.31 -3.23 12.01
C VAL A 522 -2.92 -3.87 11.96
N LEU A 523 -2.45 -4.17 10.76
CA LEU A 523 -1.07 -4.56 10.53
C LEU A 523 -0.26 -3.37 10.01
N VAL A 524 0.88 -3.12 10.65
CA VAL A 524 1.70 -1.94 10.41
C VAL A 524 3.18 -2.30 10.26
N ASP A 525 3.93 -1.43 9.60
CA ASP A 525 5.39 -1.44 9.59
C ASP A 525 5.96 -0.12 10.11
N GLY A 526 7.15 -0.21 10.69
CA GLY A 526 7.83 0.93 11.29
C GLY A 526 9.17 0.53 11.88
N PHE A 527 9.53 1.20 12.97
CA PHE A 527 10.83 1.08 13.59
C PHE A 527 10.72 0.87 15.10
N GLU A 528 11.57 -0.02 15.60
CA GLU A 528 11.87 -0.17 17.03
C GLU A 528 13.23 0.44 17.34
N TYR A 529 13.38 1.00 18.54
CA TYR A 529 14.60 1.64 19.00
C TYR A 529 15.05 1.03 20.34
N ALA A 530 16.33 0.66 20.40
CA ALA A 530 16.90 0.01 21.57
C ALA A 530 16.95 0.93 22.79
N THR A 531 17.26 2.22 22.59
CA THR A 531 17.43 3.21 23.66
C THR A 531 16.53 4.43 23.52
N ASP A 532 16.33 5.16 24.62
CA ASP A 532 15.56 6.42 24.64
C ASP A 532 16.20 7.50 23.75
N ASP A 533 17.54 7.58 23.73
CA ASP A 533 18.28 8.52 22.89
C ASP A 533 18.11 8.17 21.41
N ASP A 534 18.24 6.88 21.03
CA ASP A 534 18.01 6.43 19.67
C ASP A 534 16.59 6.79 19.19
N TYR A 535 15.59 6.54 20.04
CA TYR A 535 14.18 6.86 19.77
C TYR A 535 13.93 8.37 19.59
N LYS A 536 14.54 9.18 20.45
CA LYS A 536 14.42 10.64 20.45
C LYS A 536 15.06 11.26 19.22
N TYR A 537 16.28 10.83 18.88
CA TYR A 537 17.05 11.36 17.75
C TYR A 537 16.77 10.64 16.43
N LYS A 538 15.90 9.63 16.43
CA LYS A 538 15.55 8.80 15.27
C LYS A 538 16.78 8.11 14.64
N VAL A 539 17.73 7.64 15.44
CA VAL A 539 18.95 6.96 14.98
C VAL A 539 18.96 5.48 15.36
N ASN A 540 19.75 4.66 14.67
CA ASN A 540 19.90 3.21 14.95
C ASN A 540 18.57 2.43 15.01
N ALA A 541 17.60 2.83 14.18
CA ALA A 541 16.29 2.22 14.08
C ALA A 541 16.37 0.78 13.54
N ILE A 542 15.58 -0.13 14.12
CA ILE A 542 15.43 -1.51 13.64
C ILE A 542 14.07 -1.61 12.93
N PRO A 543 14.02 -1.88 11.61
CA PRO A 543 12.76 -2.09 10.90
C PRO A 543 12.01 -3.29 11.44
N LYS A 544 10.71 -3.14 11.69
CA LYS A 544 9.84 -4.17 12.27
C LYS A 544 8.41 -4.05 11.73
N ALA A 545 7.68 -5.16 11.75
CA ALA A 545 6.24 -5.20 11.53
C ALA A 545 5.50 -5.52 12.83
N PHE A 546 4.31 -4.97 13.00
CA PHE A 546 3.52 -5.11 14.20
C PHE A 546 2.05 -5.37 13.88
N LYS A 547 1.41 -6.17 14.72
CA LYS A 547 -0.04 -6.33 14.80
C LYS A 547 -0.56 -5.47 15.95
N LEU A 548 -1.50 -4.58 15.63
CA LEU A 548 -2.15 -3.68 16.56
C LEU A 548 -3.59 -4.16 16.79
N THR A 549 -3.90 -4.59 18.00
CA THR A 549 -5.22 -5.12 18.37
C THR A 549 -5.95 -4.12 19.26
N PRO A 550 -7.17 -3.68 18.92
CA PRO A 550 -7.93 -2.75 19.76
C PRO A 550 -8.05 -3.28 21.19
N ASN A 551 -7.75 -2.42 22.15
CA ASN A 551 -7.84 -2.75 23.56
C ASN A 551 -9.31 -2.70 24.01
N PRO A 552 -9.90 -3.83 24.48
CA PRO A 552 -11.30 -3.85 24.92
C PRO A 552 -11.56 -2.96 26.15
N ALA A 553 -10.53 -2.56 26.89
CA ALA A 553 -10.66 -1.59 27.99
C ALA A 553 -10.90 -0.15 27.51
N MET A 554 -10.64 0.14 26.24
CA MET A 554 -10.72 1.49 25.66
C MET A 554 -11.97 1.65 24.79
N SER A 555 -12.73 2.72 25.03
CA SER A 555 -14.01 2.95 24.35
C SER A 555 -13.88 3.76 23.06
N SER A 556 -12.84 4.59 22.96
CA SER A 556 -12.58 5.46 21.82
C SER A 556 -11.08 5.66 21.59
N PRO A 557 -10.62 5.83 20.33
CA PRO A 557 -9.28 6.35 20.04
C PRO A 557 -9.02 7.74 20.68
N ASN A 558 -10.08 8.48 21.03
CA ASN A 558 -9.95 9.75 21.73
C ASN A 558 -9.47 9.62 23.18
N ASP A 559 -9.64 8.45 23.78
CA ASP A 559 -9.26 8.18 25.16
C ASP A 559 -7.76 7.84 25.29
N SER A 560 -7.07 7.58 24.17
CA SER A 560 -5.61 7.36 24.15
C SER A 560 -4.86 8.68 24.37
N PRO A 561 -3.86 8.73 25.28
CA PRO A 561 -3.01 9.89 25.48
C PRO A 561 -2.09 10.12 24.26
N ASN A 562 -1.72 11.37 24.00
CA ASN A 562 -0.76 11.68 22.93
C ASN A 562 0.67 11.36 23.39
N CYS A 563 1.45 10.66 22.58
CA CYS A 563 2.79 10.22 22.95
C CYS A 563 3.79 11.35 23.22
N TRP A 564 3.58 12.52 22.60
CA TRP A 564 4.38 13.73 22.81
C TRP A 564 4.12 14.41 24.16
N GLU A 565 3.21 13.87 24.97
CA GLU A 565 3.06 14.25 26.38
C GLU A 565 3.99 13.45 27.30
N SER A 566 4.62 12.37 26.81
CA SER A 566 5.62 11.62 27.57
C SER A 566 6.89 12.44 27.84
N ASP A 567 7.51 12.25 29.01
CA ASP A 567 8.77 12.94 29.35
C ASP A 567 9.89 12.67 28.32
N LEU A 568 9.83 11.51 27.66
CA LEU A 568 10.75 11.11 26.61
C LEU A 568 10.70 12.04 25.38
N LEU A 569 9.49 12.46 24.97
CA LEU A 569 9.26 13.20 23.73
C LEU A 569 8.94 14.68 23.95
N LYS A 570 8.31 15.03 25.07
CA LYS A 570 7.78 16.37 25.37
C LYS A 570 8.83 17.48 25.35
N VAL A 571 10.08 17.16 25.65
CA VAL A 571 11.21 18.12 25.68
C VAL A 571 11.66 18.54 24.27
N HIS A 572 11.27 17.80 23.23
CA HIS A 572 11.77 17.99 21.85
C HIS A 572 10.74 18.62 20.89
N ASP A 573 9.58 19.05 21.39
CA ASP A 573 8.46 19.62 20.63
C ASP A 573 8.47 21.17 20.60
N GLU A 574 9.63 21.81 20.76
CA GLU A 574 9.76 23.24 20.53
C GLU A 574 9.64 23.50 19.00
N PRO A 575 8.73 24.38 18.54
CA PRO A 575 8.64 24.70 17.13
C PRO A 575 10.00 25.26 16.68
N TYR A 576 10.62 24.60 15.69
CA TYR A 576 11.80 25.12 15.03
C TYR A 576 11.37 26.36 14.21
N GLU A 577 11.22 27.50 14.89
CA GLU A 577 11.32 28.78 14.23
C GLU A 577 12.76 28.94 13.82
N ARG A 578 13.01 28.87 12.51
CA ARG A 578 14.26 29.31 11.92
C ARG A 578 14.41 30.80 12.29
N GLN A 579 15.07 31.10 13.40
CA GLN A 579 15.40 32.47 13.78
C GLN A 579 16.16 33.08 12.62
N GLY A 580 15.52 34.04 11.96
CA GLY A 580 15.85 34.45 10.61
C GLY A 580 17.32 34.83 10.45
N GLY A 581 18.01 34.14 9.55
CA GLY A 581 19.28 34.58 8.98
C GLY A 581 19.17 35.90 8.19
N ALA A 582 17.99 36.52 8.12
CA ALA A 582 17.76 37.81 7.48
C ALA A 582 18.64 38.93 8.10
N THR A 583 18.93 38.87 9.40
CA THR A 583 19.83 39.85 10.05
C THR A 583 21.28 39.67 9.60
N PHE A 584 21.76 38.43 9.40
CA PHE A 584 23.14 38.18 8.94
C PHE A 584 23.35 38.57 7.47
N TRP A 585 22.36 38.33 6.59
CA TRP A 585 22.40 38.77 5.20
C TRP A 585 22.39 40.29 5.06
N LEU A 586 21.64 41.01 5.90
CA LEU A 586 21.65 42.49 5.94
C LEU A 586 23.04 43.05 6.30
N TRP A 587 23.80 42.38 7.19
CA TRP A 587 25.18 42.76 7.49
C TRP A 587 26.15 42.46 6.34
N LEU A 588 25.96 41.34 5.63
CA LEU A 588 26.74 40.99 4.43
C LEU A 588 26.52 41.95 3.25
N PHE A 589 25.29 42.44 3.04
CA PHE A 589 25.00 43.46 2.02
C PHE A 589 25.39 44.89 2.44
N ALA A 590 25.52 45.17 3.75
CA ALA A 590 25.99 46.45 4.25
C ALA A 590 27.53 46.61 4.18
N LEU A 591 28.29 45.50 4.24
CA LEU A 591 29.75 45.50 4.18
C LEU A 591 30.34 46.20 2.93
N PRO A 592 29.84 45.96 1.69
CA PRO A 592 30.31 46.67 0.49
C PRO A 592 30.13 48.19 0.57
N LEU A 593 29.05 48.68 1.17
CA LEU A 593 28.76 50.12 1.31
C LEU A 593 29.71 50.80 2.32
N VAL A 594 30.15 50.07 3.35
CA VAL A 594 31.15 50.56 4.31
C VAL A 594 32.55 50.61 3.67
N PHE A 595 32.87 49.69 2.76
CA PHE A 595 34.13 49.72 2.01
C PHE A 595 34.17 50.80 0.92
N ILE A 596 33.07 51.10 0.22
CA ILE A 596 33.01 52.18 -0.78
C ILE A 596 33.27 53.56 -0.14
N ARG A 597 32.82 53.76 1.11
CA ARG A 597 33.07 55.00 1.86
C ARG A 597 34.52 55.17 2.33
N ARG A 598 35.33 54.11 2.31
CA ARG A 598 36.78 54.15 2.63
C ARG A 598 37.68 54.31 1.41
N PHE A 599 37.18 54.10 0.19
CA PHE A 599 37.95 54.24 -1.05
C PHE A 599 37.59 55.48 -1.89
N THR A 600 36.71 56.36 -1.40
CA THR A 600 36.37 57.66 -2.02
C THR A 600 36.81 58.86 -1.18
N ARG A 601 38.04 58.79 -0.64
CA ARG A 601 38.74 59.96 -0.11
C ARG A 601 40.13 60.10 -0.72
#